data_AF-A0A8T3PX19-F1
#
_entry.id   AF-A0A8T3PX19-F1
#
_cell.length_a   1.000
_cell.length_b   1.000
_cell.length_c   1.000
_cell.angle_alpha   90.00
_cell.angle_beta   90.00
_cell.angle_gamma   90.00
#
_symmetry.space_group_name_H-M   'P 1'
#
loop_
_entity.id
_entity.type
_entity.pdbx_description
1 polymer ?
#
loop_
_entity_poly.entity_id
_entity_poly.type
_entity_poly.pdbx_seq_one_letter_code
_entity_poly.pdbx_strand_id
1 'polypeptide(L)'
;MRDRSGSPAPRRLGARCSVTPSRSPFAYAVLRVVPDIEREEFLNAGLVLFCRSLRYLAARTSLDAERLAALQPDADIGALRDQLVLVERIAAGEIASGPLASMSQSERYHWLTTPRSTAVQPGPTHGGMTDDPAATFEHLYTTLVDGPDSREES
;
A
#
# COMPACT_ATOMS: atom_id res chain seq x y z
N MET A 1 -72.26 -26.14 2.73
CA MET A 1 -70.79 -26.23 2.74
C MET A 1 -70.24 -25.03 3.52
N ARG A 2 -69.70 -25.25 4.71
CA ARG A 2 -68.92 -24.28 5.50
C ARG A 2 -67.44 -24.63 5.30
N ASP A 3 -66.58 -23.64 5.11
CA ASP A 3 -65.25 -23.46 5.74
C ASP A 3 -64.60 -22.25 5.05
N ARG A 4 -64.38 -21.10 5.70
CA ARG A 4 -63.41 -20.72 6.75
C ARG A 4 -62.41 -19.71 6.16
N SER A 5 -62.59 -18.49 6.64
CA SER A 5 -61.60 -17.43 6.79
C SER A 5 -60.25 -17.94 7.32
N GLY A 6 -59.16 -17.43 6.73
CA GLY A 6 -57.80 -17.55 7.25
C GLY A 6 -56.82 -16.68 6.44
N SER A 7 -56.53 -15.46 6.93
CA SER A 7 -55.42 -14.64 6.45
C SER A 7 -54.06 -15.33 6.68
N PRO A 8 -52.99 -14.83 6.05
CA PRO A 8 -52.02 -14.14 6.90
C PRO A 8 -51.49 -12.82 6.33
N ALA A 9 -51.17 -11.94 7.27
CA ALA A 9 -50.61 -10.60 7.12
C ALA A 9 -49.28 -10.57 6.34
N PRO A 10 -48.89 -9.39 5.77
CA PRO A 10 -47.57 -9.22 5.20
C PRO A 10 -46.51 -9.34 6.29
N ARG A 11 -45.57 -10.26 6.12
CA ARG A 11 -44.39 -10.40 6.97
C ARG A 11 -43.56 -9.12 6.86
N ARG A 12 -43.44 -8.37 7.96
CA ARG A 12 -42.53 -7.24 8.08
C ARG A 12 -41.11 -7.71 7.77
N LEU A 13 -40.50 -7.09 6.76
CA LEU A 13 -39.11 -7.28 6.36
C LEU A 13 -38.21 -6.77 7.50
N GLY A 14 -37.87 -7.66 8.43
CA GLY A 14 -36.90 -7.40 9.47
C GLY A 14 -35.49 -7.57 8.92
N ALA A 15 -34.98 -6.59 8.20
CA ALA A 15 -33.54 -6.41 8.05
C ALA A 15 -33.16 -5.20 8.91
N ARG A 16 -32.77 -5.48 10.15
CA ARG A 16 -32.01 -4.50 10.93
C ARG A 16 -30.69 -4.33 10.19
N CYS A 17 -30.54 -3.24 9.43
CA CYS A 17 -29.22 -2.79 9.03
C CYS A 17 -28.46 -2.45 10.31
N SER A 18 -27.65 -3.37 10.81
CA SER A 18 -26.52 -2.95 11.63
C SER A 18 -25.62 -2.17 10.68
N VAL A 19 -25.62 -0.85 10.82
CA VAL A 19 -24.56 0.01 10.25
C VAL A 19 -23.29 -0.36 11.00
N THR A 20 -22.67 -1.46 10.59
CA THR A 20 -21.26 -1.69 10.85
C THR A 20 -20.53 -0.73 9.91
N PRO A 21 -19.58 0.09 10.37
CA PRO A 21 -18.80 0.92 9.46
C PRO A 21 -18.21 -0.01 8.40
N SER A 22 -18.58 0.24 7.15
CA SER A 22 -18.24 -0.61 6.01
C SER A 22 -16.75 -0.45 5.70
N ARG A 23 -15.91 -1.12 6.48
CA ARG A 23 -14.48 -1.19 6.23
C ARG A 23 -14.25 -1.83 4.87
N SER A 24 -13.37 -1.22 4.10
CA SER A 24 -13.00 -1.62 2.76
C SER A 24 -11.67 -2.36 2.77
N PRO A 25 -11.50 -3.39 1.91
CA PRO A 25 -10.23 -4.07 1.79
C PRO A 25 -9.19 -3.12 1.17
N PHE A 26 -7.98 -3.17 1.72
CA PHE A 26 -6.80 -2.52 1.14
C PHE A 26 -5.66 -3.52 1.03
N ALA A 27 -4.70 -3.22 0.15
CA ALA A 27 -3.45 -3.93 0.01
C ALA A 27 -2.29 -2.92 0.11
N TYR A 28 -1.17 -3.33 0.68
CA TYR A 28 0.03 -2.51 0.74
C TYR A 28 1.29 -3.32 0.53
N ALA A 29 2.35 -2.66 0.07
CA ALA A 29 3.69 -3.22 -0.04
C ALA A 29 4.71 -2.18 0.42
N VAL A 30 5.71 -2.63 1.17
CA VAL A 30 6.86 -1.80 1.56
C VAL A 30 7.88 -1.83 0.43
N LEU A 31 8.37 -0.67 0.00
CA LEU A 31 9.47 -0.57 -0.95
C LEU A 31 10.77 -0.66 -0.19
N ARG A 32 11.69 -1.50 -0.66
CA ARG A 32 12.96 -1.78 -0.03
C ARG A 32 14.09 -1.40 -0.96
N VAL A 33 15.11 -0.72 -0.46
CA VAL A 33 16.39 -0.58 -1.15
C VAL A 33 17.27 -1.75 -0.72
N VAL A 34 17.74 -2.53 -1.70
CA VAL A 34 18.61 -3.68 -1.51
C VAL A 34 19.97 -3.32 -2.12
N PRO A 35 20.91 -2.77 -1.32
CA PRO A 35 22.23 -2.38 -1.82
C PRO A 35 23.07 -3.59 -2.24
N ASP A 36 22.99 -4.68 -1.48
CA ASP A 36 23.75 -5.91 -1.73
C ASP A 36 22.85 -7.14 -1.52
N ILE A 37 22.75 -7.99 -2.53
CA ILE A 37 21.88 -9.17 -2.53
C ILE A 37 22.50 -10.33 -1.72
N GLU A 38 23.84 -10.37 -1.59
CA GLU A 38 24.54 -11.46 -0.90
C GLU A 38 24.50 -11.31 0.62
N ARG A 39 24.32 -10.08 1.13
CA ARG A 39 24.24 -9.79 2.57
C ARG A 39 22.84 -9.86 3.17
N GLU A 40 21.80 -10.06 2.35
CA GLU A 40 20.39 -10.05 2.78
C GLU A 40 19.96 -8.75 3.52
N GLU A 41 20.74 -7.67 3.40
CA GLU A 41 20.48 -6.38 4.04
C GLU A 41 19.54 -5.54 3.17
N PHE A 42 18.52 -4.94 3.78
CA PHE A 42 17.59 -4.05 3.09
C PHE A 42 17.20 -2.87 3.97
N LEU A 43 16.91 -1.74 3.34
CA LEU A 43 16.35 -0.56 3.98
C LEU A 43 14.93 -0.34 3.49
N ASN A 44 13.98 -0.19 4.40
CA ASN A 44 12.64 0.25 4.02
C ASN A 44 12.74 1.70 3.53
N ALA A 45 12.39 1.90 2.25
CA ALA A 45 12.55 3.17 1.55
C ALA A 45 11.21 3.76 1.10
N GLY A 46 10.09 3.11 1.42
CA GLY A 46 8.77 3.65 1.12
C GLY A 46 7.64 2.65 1.34
N LEU A 47 6.42 3.13 1.08
CA LEU A 47 5.19 2.37 1.20
C LEU A 47 4.30 2.68 0.00
N VAL A 48 3.67 1.65 -0.58
CA VAL A 48 2.58 1.80 -1.54
C VAL A 48 1.32 1.17 -0.96
N LEU A 49 0.21 1.89 -0.92
CA LEU A 49 -1.09 1.40 -0.47
C LEU A 49 -2.15 1.61 -1.53
N PHE A 50 -2.96 0.58 -1.73
CA PHE A 50 -4.08 0.57 -2.67
C PHE A 50 -5.37 0.11 -1.98
N CYS A 51 -6.43 0.91 -2.13
CA CYS A 51 -7.79 0.55 -1.74
C CYS A 51 -8.74 0.80 -2.91
N ARG A 52 -9.17 -0.29 -3.56
CA ARG A 52 -10.07 -0.23 -4.72
C ARG A 52 -11.42 0.42 -4.40
N SER A 53 -12.03 0.04 -3.28
CA SER A 53 -13.38 0.49 -2.90
C SER A 53 -13.44 2.00 -2.65
N LEU A 54 -12.37 2.56 -2.07
CA LEU A 54 -12.26 3.98 -1.76
C LEU A 54 -11.46 4.76 -2.82
N ARG A 55 -11.12 4.13 -3.96
CA ARG A 55 -10.36 4.70 -5.08
C ARG A 55 -9.07 5.39 -4.63
N TYR A 56 -8.37 4.76 -3.69
CA TYR A 56 -7.16 5.29 -3.09
C TYR A 56 -5.95 4.52 -3.60
N LEU A 57 -4.96 5.25 -4.09
CA LEU A 57 -3.62 4.77 -4.37
C LEU A 57 -2.66 5.86 -3.91
N ALA A 58 -1.76 5.53 -2.99
CA ALA A 58 -0.71 6.43 -2.57
C ALA A 58 0.61 5.67 -2.46
N ALA A 59 1.68 6.38 -2.80
CA ALA A 59 3.02 5.97 -2.47
C ALA A 59 3.77 7.14 -1.84
N ARG A 60 4.61 6.84 -0.86
CA ARG A 60 5.56 7.77 -0.26
C ARG A 60 6.86 7.03 -0.06
N THR A 61 7.95 7.71 -0.33
CA THR A 61 9.30 7.21 -0.23
C THR A 61 10.14 8.13 0.65
N SER A 62 11.09 7.53 1.35
CA SER A 62 12.12 8.23 2.10
C SER A 62 13.37 7.39 2.07
N LEU A 63 14.50 8.03 1.79
CA LEU A 63 15.80 7.36 1.73
C LEU A 63 16.78 8.06 2.66
N ASP A 64 17.16 7.35 3.71
CA ASP A 64 18.24 7.74 4.60
C ASP A 64 19.59 7.51 3.89
N ALA A 65 20.17 8.60 3.41
CA ALA A 65 21.42 8.59 2.67
C ALA A 65 22.61 8.19 3.55
N GLU A 66 22.61 8.55 4.83
CA GLU A 66 23.71 8.23 5.75
C GLU A 66 23.72 6.75 6.07
N ARG A 67 22.54 6.18 6.35
CA ARG A 67 22.41 4.75 6.58
C ARG A 67 22.72 3.92 5.34
N LEU A 68 22.29 4.37 4.17
CA LEU A 68 22.63 3.69 2.91
C LEU A 68 24.15 3.72 2.66
N ALA A 69 24.80 4.88 2.87
CA ALA A 69 26.25 5.00 2.71
C ALA A 69 27.03 4.13 3.72
N ALA A 70 26.47 3.89 4.91
CA ALA A 70 27.05 2.97 5.89
C ALA A 70 26.99 1.49 5.44
N LEU A 71 25.95 1.11 4.69
CA LEU A 71 25.79 -0.24 4.13
C LEU A 71 26.59 -0.42 2.84
N GLN A 72 26.53 0.56 1.94
CA GLN A 72 27.21 0.54 0.65
C GLN A 72 27.68 1.96 0.28
N PRO A 73 28.96 2.29 0.56
CA PRO A 73 29.52 3.61 0.31
C PRO A 73 29.48 4.04 -1.17
N ASP A 74 29.57 3.07 -2.07
CA ASP A 74 29.59 3.28 -3.53
C ASP A 74 28.18 3.31 -4.16
N ALA A 75 27.11 3.28 -3.36
CA ALA A 75 25.75 3.33 -3.87
C ALA A 75 25.42 4.69 -4.51
N ASP A 76 24.82 4.68 -5.70
CA ASP A 76 24.33 5.91 -6.36
C ASP A 76 23.02 6.37 -5.72
N ILE A 77 23.15 7.18 -4.66
CA ILE A 77 22.03 7.75 -3.91
C ILE A 77 21.14 8.62 -4.82
N GLY A 78 21.74 9.28 -5.83
CA GLY A 78 21.00 10.11 -6.78
C GLY A 78 20.05 9.27 -7.63
N ALA A 79 20.58 8.23 -8.28
CA ALA A 79 19.79 7.32 -9.08
C ALA A 79 18.69 6.61 -8.27
N LEU A 80 18.98 6.22 -7.02
CA LEU A 80 17.99 5.62 -6.12
C LEU A 80 16.87 6.61 -5.77
N ARG A 81 17.20 7.86 -5.46
CA ARG A 81 16.19 8.91 -5.20
C ARG A 81 15.32 9.18 -6.42
N ASP A 82 15.92 9.27 -7.61
CA ASP A 82 15.16 9.46 -8.85
C ASP A 82 14.19 8.30 -9.10
N GLN A 83 14.63 7.07 -8.85
CA GLN A 83 13.77 5.89 -8.97
C GLN A 83 12.62 5.90 -7.94
N LEU A 84 12.89 6.29 -6.69
CA LEU A 84 11.88 6.39 -5.65
C LEU A 84 10.86 7.51 -5.94
N VAL A 85 11.32 8.67 -6.41
CA VAL A 85 10.45 9.77 -6.85
C VAL A 85 9.58 9.33 -8.03
N LEU A 86 10.12 8.59 -8.99
CA LEU A 86 9.33 8.05 -10.10
C LEU A 86 8.20 7.13 -9.60
N VAL A 87 8.45 6.33 -8.56
CA VAL A 87 7.41 5.50 -7.93
C VAL A 87 6.27 6.36 -7.37
N GLU A 88 6.59 7.44 -6.64
CA GLU A 88 5.58 8.36 -6.12
C GLU A 88 4.75 8.98 -7.23
N ARG A 89 5.40 9.47 -8.28
CA ARG A 89 4.71 10.11 -9.41
C ARG A 89 3.83 9.14 -10.18
N ILE A 90 4.28 7.89 -10.36
CA ILE A 90 3.46 6.83 -10.96
C ILE A 90 2.27 6.55 -10.05
N ALA A 91 2.42 6.48 -8.71
CA ALA A 91 1.30 6.27 -7.80
C ALA A 91 0.30 7.45 -7.77
N ALA A 92 0.79 8.69 -7.89
CA ALA A 92 -0.03 9.89 -8.01
C ALA A 92 -0.78 9.97 -9.36
N GLY A 93 -0.27 9.30 -10.40
CA GLY A 93 -0.86 9.31 -11.74
C GLY A 93 -0.47 10.56 -12.53
N GLU A 94 0.72 11.09 -12.24
CA GLU A 94 1.24 12.25 -12.94
C GLU A 94 1.58 11.90 -14.38
N ILE A 95 0.76 12.38 -15.33
CA ILE A 95 0.88 12.09 -16.76
C ILE A 95 2.29 12.43 -17.31
N ALA A 96 2.96 13.43 -16.73
CA ALA A 96 4.34 13.80 -17.07
C ALA A 96 5.38 12.69 -16.81
N SER A 97 5.04 11.69 -15.99
CA SER A 97 5.91 10.55 -15.66
C SER A 97 5.78 9.38 -16.64
N GLY A 98 5.11 9.60 -17.77
CA GLY A 98 5.04 8.68 -18.90
C GLY A 98 3.79 7.78 -18.90
N PRO A 99 3.73 6.81 -19.84
CA PRO A 99 2.51 6.03 -20.10
C PRO A 99 1.99 5.25 -18.89
N LEU A 100 2.88 4.81 -18.00
CA LEU A 100 2.52 4.06 -16.79
C LEU A 100 1.61 4.86 -15.86
N ALA A 101 1.84 6.17 -15.74
CA ALA A 101 1.02 7.04 -14.89
C ALA A 101 -0.41 7.22 -15.42
N SER A 102 -0.64 6.95 -16.72
CA SER A 102 -1.96 7.00 -17.35
C SER A 102 -2.81 5.73 -17.18
N MET A 103 -2.22 4.66 -16.62
CA MET A 103 -2.94 3.41 -16.35
C MET A 103 -3.93 3.54 -15.19
N SER A 104 -4.84 2.58 -15.05
CA SER A 104 -5.76 2.53 -13.90
C SER A 104 -4.99 2.36 -12.58
N GLN A 105 -5.57 2.78 -11.45
CA GLN A 105 -4.94 2.63 -10.13
C GLN A 105 -4.50 1.20 -9.84
N SER A 106 -5.31 0.21 -10.25
CA SER A 106 -5.01 -1.22 -10.05
C SER A 106 -3.79 -1.66 -10.85
N GLU A 107 -3.67 -1.21 -12.10
CA GLU A 107 -2.52 -1.53 -12.97
C GLU A 107 -1.26 -0.84 -12.45
N ARG A 108 -1.36 0.43 -12.02
CA ARG A 108 -0.25 1.17 -11.42
C ARG A 108 0.22 0.50 -10.14
N TYR A 109 -0.71 0.10 -9.27
CA TYR A 109 -0.38 -0.67 -8.07
C TYR A 109 0.34 -1.97 -8.40
N HIS A 110 -0.21 -2.78 -9.31
CA HIS A 110 0.40 -4.05 -9.69
C HIS A 110 1.79 -3.87 -10.30
N TRP A 111 1.97 -2.83 -11.12
CA TRP A 111 3.26 -2.47 -11.69
C TRP A 111 4.27 -2.10 -10.59
N LEU A 112 3.86 -1.27 -9.62
CA LEU A 112 4.69 -0.84 -8.49
C LEU A 112 5.05 -1.97 -7.52
N THR A 113 4.19 -3.00 -7.38
CA THR A 113 4.42 -4.14 -6.49
C THR A 113 5.08 -5.34 -7.17
N THR A 114 5.43 -5.24 -8.45
CA THR A 114 6.12 -6.31 -9.19
C THR A 114 7.64 -6.08 -9.14
N PRO A 115 8.48 -7.09 -8.84
CA PRO A 115 9.93 -6.95 -8.88
C PRO A 115 10.41 -6.61 -10.29
N ARG A 116 11.05 -5.45 -10.46
CA ARG A 116 11.55 -4.95 -11.77
C ARG A 116 12.95 -4.34 -11.73
N SER A 117 13.45 -4.02 -10.54
CA SER A 117 14.78 -3.48 -10.30
C SER A 117 15.45 -4.32 -9.21
N THR A 118 16.76 -4.51 -9.31
CA THR A 118 17.56 -5.16 -8.27
C THR A 118 17.79 -4.24 -7.07
N ALA A 119 17.79 -2.93 -7.30
CA ALA A 119 18.13 -1.92 -6.29
C ALA A 119 16.93 -1.46 -5.46
N VAL A 120 15.75 -1.26 -6.08
CA VAL A 120 14.50 -1.01 -5.35
C VAL A 120 13.54 -2.16 -5.61
N GLN A 121 13.24 -2.92 -4.56
CA GLN A 121 12.41 -4.11 -4.62
C GLN A 121 11.14 -3.91 -3.78
N PRO A 122 9.95 -4.22 -4.33
CA PRO A 122 8.76 -4.31 -3.51
C PRO A 122 8.85 -5.55 -2.60
N GLY A 123 8.55 -5.37 -1.33
CA GLY A 123 8.37 -6.47 -0.38
C GLY A 123 7.05 -7.23 -0.63
N PRO A 124 6.75 -8.24 0.22
CA PRO A 124 5.49 -8.96 0.15
C PRO A 124 4.28 -8.02 0.20
N THR A 125 3.26 -8.35 -0.59
CA THR A 125 1.99 -7.62 -0.52
C THR A 125 1.18 -8.13 0.66
N HIS A 126 0.75 -7.21 1.51
CA HIS A 126 -0.06 -7.45 2.69
C HIS A 126 -1.46 -6.86 2.47
N GLY A 127 -2.47 -7.44 3.13
CA GLY A 127 -3.86 -6.99 3.03
C GLY A 127 -4.45 -6.66 4.40
N GLY A 128 -5.44 -5.76 4.41
CA GLY A 128 -6.18 -5.39 5.62
C GLY A 128 -7.54 -4.80 5.31
N MET A 129 -8.22 -4.32 6.35
CA MET A 129 -9.52 -3.65 6.26
C MET A 129 -9.41 -2.25 6.85
N THR A 130 -9.88 -1.23 6.14
CA THR A 130 -9.82 0.17 6.56
C THR A 130 -11.08 0.94 6.18
N ASP A 131 -11.48 1.86 7.04
CA ASP A 131 -12.47 2.89 6.79
C ASP A 131 -11.84 4.24 6.36
N ASP A 132 -10.55 4.44 6.63
CA ASP A 132 -9.77 5.60 6.18
C ASP A 132 -8.39 5.16 5.65
N PRO A 133 -8.22 5.04 4.32
CA PRO A 133 -6.99 4.57 3.72
C PRO A 133 -5.85 5.58 3.86
N ALA A 134 -6.14 6.88 4.00
CA ALA A 134 -5.12 7.91 4.20
C ALA A 134 -4.55 7.83 5.62
N ALA A 135 -5.40 7.74 6.65
CA ALA A 135 -4.94 7.54 8.02
C ALA A 135 -4.19 6.22 8.19
N THR A 136 -4.67 5.16 7.52
CA THR A 136 -3.99 3.85 7.51
C THR A 136 -2.63 3.92 6.83
N PHE A 137 -2.54 4.66 5.72
CA PHE A 137 -1.29 4.89 5.01
C PHE A 137 -0.26 5.59 5.90
N GLU A 138 -0.63 6.71 6.53
CA GLU A 138 0.27 7.45 7.43
C GLU A 138 0.75 6.57 8.59
N HIS A 139 -0.17 5.83 9.23
CA HIS A 139 0.18 4.94 10.32
C HIS A 139 1.17 3.84 9.90
N LEU A 140 0.91 3.18 8.77
CA LEU A 140 1.81 2.15 8.24
C LEU A 140 3.14 2.73 7.80
N TYR A 141 3.14 3.91 7.19
CA TYR A 141 4.34 4.60 6.75
C TYR A 141 5.24 4.95 7.94
N THR A 142 4.67 5.57 8.98
CA THR A 142 5.43 5.89 10.19
C THR A 142 5.90 4.65 10.94
N THR A 143 5.14 3.56 10.92
CA THR A 143 5.52 2.32 11.65
C THR A 143 6.58 1.52 10.90
N LEU A 144 6.50 1.44 9.57
CA LEU A 144 7.32 0.54 8.76
C LEU A 144 8.49 1.24 8.06
N VAL A 145 8.41 2.56 7.83
CA VAL A 145 9.41 3.32 7.08
C VAL A 145 10.12 4.34 7.98
N ASP A 146 9.38 5.21 8.66
CA ASP A 146 9.99 6.19 9.59
C ASP A 146 10.29 5.62 10.98
N GLY A 147 9.80 4.41 11.26
CA GLY A 147 9.90 3.78 12.57
C GLY A 147 11.36 3.65 12.97
N PRO A 148 11.67 3.74 14.28
CA PRO A 148 13.03 3.49 14.75
C PRO A 148 13.36 2.08 14.31
N ASP A 149 14.34 1.98 13.43
CA ASP A 149 15.07 0.76 13.11
C ASP A 149 14.96 -0.24 14.25
N SER A 150 14.31 -1.38 14.01
CA SER A 150 14.15 -2.47 14.98
C SER A 150 15.53 -2.97 15.41
N ARG A 151 16.14 -2.27 16.35
CA ARG A 151 17.15 -2.75 17.28
C ARG A 151 16.47 -2.68 18.63
N GLU A 152 16.02 -3.82 19.14
CA GLU A 152 16.70 -4.52 20.23
C GLU A 152 15.92 -5.78 20.62
N GLU A 153 16.69 -6.85 20.84
CA GLU A 153 16.32 -8.13 21.42
C GLU A 153 15.51 -8.00 22.71
N SER A 154 14.65 -9.00 22.96
CA SER A 154 14.26 -9.41 24.32
C SER A 154 14.10 -10.91 24.37
#